data_AF-A0A4P7RLZ1-F1
#
_entry.id   AF-A0A4P7RLZ1-F1
#
_cell.length_a   1.000
_cell.length_b   1.000
_cell.length_c   1.000
_cell.angle_alpha   90.00
_cell.angle_beta   90.00
_cell.angle_gamma   90.00
#
_symmetry.space_group_name_H-M   'P 1'
#
loop_
_entity.id
_entity.type
_entity.pdbx_description
1 polymer ?
#
loop_
_entity_poly.entity_id
_entity_poly.type
_entity_poly.pdbx_seq_one_letter_code
_entity_poly.pdbx_strand_id
1 'polypeptide(L)'
;MRRTTYALAAVAVLPLALAGCTEKSSSETSAGDIAVTATDNGCDISASEGATGNSTFQITNNGSKVTEFYVYGEGDRVMGEVENIGPGLTRQLIVALPDPGTYQTACKAGMVGDGIRTDFIVSGDAVRQADEGGLLAEAASGYKRYVLSQIDALQDTTASFVAAVKAGDVEGAKAQFPIARSYYERIEPVAESFPDDLDPRIDLREPDVEPGAEWTGFHRIEKDLWAQGLQPDTNAMADQLQANIGELAEKVKADDFTVDPIQVAGGAQGLLDEVAKTKISGEENFFSHTDLWDFQANVDGAQAAVAAVRPIIDEREPELGTSIDTRFAALDAELAKYRVGDGFVFYDTVTEPQRQELSNKIDALSAEVSQVQGVVAGQ
;
A
#
# COMPACT_ATOMS: atom_id res chain seq x y z
N MET A 1 80.58 -18.58 25.38
CA MET A 1 80.01 -18.62 24.02
C MET A 1 78.68 -19.35 24.07
N ARG A 2 77.55 -18.64 24.07
CA ARG A 2 76.21 -19.22 23.91
C ARG A 2 75.46 -18.37 22.90
N ARG A 3 75.03 -19.03 21.82
CA ARG A 3 74.28 -18.50 20.69
C ARG A 3 72.81 -18.33 21.12
N THR A 4 72.21 -17.21 20.75
CA THR A 4 70.75 -17.01 20.88
C THR A 4 70.23 -16.59 19.52
N THR A 5 69.43 -17.47 18.94
CA THR A 5 68.65 -17.33 17.70
C THR A 5 67.49 -16.36 17.91
N TYR A 6 67.33 -15.38 17.02
CA TYR A 6 66.15 -14.52 16.95
C TYR A 6 65.16 -15.12 15.94
N ALA A 7 63.95 -15.42 16.41
CA ALA A 7 62.81 -15.83 15.59
C ALA A 7 62.12 -14.58 15.01
N LEU A 8 61.90 -14.55 13.70
CA LEU A 8 61.01 -13.58 13.04
C LEU A 8 59.56 -13.97 13.34
N ALA A 9 58.80 -13.06 13.95
CA ALA A 9 57.35 -13.16 14.04
C ALA A 9 56.73 -12.49 12.81
N ALA A 10 56.06 -13.28 11.96
CA ALA A 10 55.21 -12.78 10.89
C ALA A 10 53.82 -12.43 11.47
N VAL A 11 53.44 -11.15 11.42
CA VAL A 11 52.09 -10.70 11.77
C VAL A 11 51.21 -10.86 10.53
N ALA A 12 50.33 -11.86 10.55
CA ALA A 12 49.27 -12.01 9.56
C ALA A 12 48.15 -11.03 9.89
N VAL A 13 47.89 -10.08 9.00
CA VAL A 13 46.71 -9.21 9.04
C VAL A 13 45.54 -10.00 8.44
N LEU A 14 44.58 -10.42 9.28
CA LEU A 14 43.31 -10.96 8.81
C LEU A 14 42.41 -9.81 8.31
N PRO A 15 41.75 -9.94 7.15
CA PRO A 15 40.67 -9.06 6.78
C PRO A 15 39.42 -9.42 7.60
N LEU A 16 38.98 -8.50 8.46
CA LEU A 16 37.66 -8.55 9.09
C LEU A 16 36.62 -8.32 8.00
N ALA A 17 35.95 -9.39 7.58
CA ALA A 17 34.71 -9.30 6.83
C ALA A 17 33.64 -8.73 7.76
N LEU A 18 33.27 -7.46 7.56
CA LEU A 18 32.08 -6.86 8.16
C LEU A 18 30.87 -7.49 7.47
N ALA A 19 30.38 -8.61 8.01
CA ALA A 19 29.01 -9.03 7.78
C ALA A 19 28.11 -7.99 8.45
N GLY A 20 27.50 -7.13 7.66
CA GLY A 20 26.39 -6.29 8.11
C GLY A 20 25.23 -7.20 8.44
N CYS A 21 25.11 -7.61 9.70
CA CYS A 21 23.88 -8.16 10.22
C CYS A 21 22.85 -7.03 10.19
N THR A 22 21.97 -7.04 9.19
CA THR A 22 20.66 -6.42 9.33
C THR A 22 20.00 -7.11 10.53
N GLU A 23 19.64 -6.33 11.55
CA GLU A 23 18.83 -6.81 12.66
C GLU A 23 17.50 -7.29 12.08
N LYS A 24 17.26 -8.58 12.22
CA LYS A 24 15.96 -9.18 11.93
C LYS A 24 15.05 -8.74 13.06
N SER A 25 14.21 -7.73 12.84
CA SER A 25 13.15 -7.35 13.77
C SER A 25 12.32 -8.59 14.08
N SER A 26 12.50 -9.12 15.28
CA SER A 26 11.68 -10.20 15.81
C SER A 26 10.61 -9.52 16.64
N SER A 27 9.45 -9.28 16.03
CA SER A 27 8.25 -8.96 16.78
C SER A 27 7.87 -10.22 17.55
N GLU A 28 8.33 -10.34 18.80
CA GLU A 28 7.86 -11.39 19.70
C GLU A 28 6.33 -11.26 19.84
N THR A 29 5.60 -12.34 19.56
CA THR A 29 4.14 -12.39 19.72
C THR A 29 3.79 -12.07 21.17
N SER A 30 3.08 -10.97 21.39
CA SER A 30 2.64 -10.59 22.71
C SER A 30 1.47 -11.46 23.17
N ALA A 31 1.22 -11.54 24.48
CA ALA A 31 0.12 -12.33 25.02
C ALA A 31 -1.23 -11.71 24.60
N GLY A 32 -1.84 -12.25 23.55
CA GLY A 32 -3.11 -11.76 23.00
C GLY A 32 -3.12 -11.65 21.47
N ASP A 33 -1.94 -11.61 20.85
CA ASP A 33 -1.82 -11.54 19.39
C ASP A 33 -2.21 -12.88 18.72
N ILE A 34 -2.83 -12.77 17.55
CA ILE A 34 -3.21 -13.91 16.70
C ILE A 34 -2.05 -14.21 15.76
N ALA A 35 -1.36 -15.33 15.95
CA ALA A 35 -0.32 -15.75 15.03
C ALA A 35 -0.94 -16.28 13.73
N VAL A 36 -0.40 -15.86 12.60
CA VAL A 36 -0.80 -16.32 11.26
C VAL A 36 0.42 -16.93 10.57
N THR A 37 0.31 -18.19 10.17
CA THR A 37 1.32 -18.87 9.36
C THR A 37 0.81 -18.97 7.92
N ALA A 38 1.35 -18.11 7.06
CA ALA A 38 1.08 -18.14 5.63
C ALA A 38 2.06 -19.08 4.92
N THR A 39 1.56 -19.90 4.00
CA THR A 39 2.38 -20.70 3.08
C THR A 39 1.84 -20.58 1.66
N ASP A 40 2.51 -21.15 0.67
CA ASP A 40 2.05 -21.08 -0.74
C ASP A 40 0.64 -21.68 -0.96
N ASN A 41 0.18 -22.52 -0.03
CA ASN A 41 -1.09 -23.24 -0.12
C ASN A 41 -1.82 -23.39 1.24
N GLY A 42 -1.47 -22.59 2.24
CA GLY A 42 -2.13 -22.58 3.56
C GLY A 42 -2.13 -21.20 4.22
N CYS A 43 -3.11 -20.99 5.09
CA CYS A 43 -3.25 -19.79 5.92
C CYS A 43 -3.73 -20.23 7.31
N ASP A 44 -2.79 -20.63 8.16
CA ASP A 44 -3.11 -21.18 9.49
C ASP A 44 -3.13 -20.04 10.52
N ILE A 45 -4.30 -19.77 11.11
CA ILE A 45 -4.47 -18.77 12.19
C ILE A 45 -4.53 -19.48 13.55
N SER A 46 -3.87 -18.94 14.57
CA SER A 46 -3.81 -19.55 15.90
C SER A 46 -5.12 -19.49 16.68
N ALA A 47 -6.02 -18.60 16.28
CA ALA A 47 -7.37 -18.45 16.79
C ALA A 47 -8.31 -18.03 15.65
N SER A 48 -9.43 -18.75 15.50
CA SER A 48 -10.50 -18.42 14.54
C SER A 48 -11.66 -17.66 15.18
N GLU A 49 -11.49 -17.23 16.44
CA GLU A 49 -12.48 -16.50 17.21
C GLU A 49 -11.80 -15.34 17.94
N GLY A 50 -12.52 -14.23 18.07
CA GLY A 50 -12.07 -13.01 18.76
C GLY A 50 -13.23 -12.31 19.46
N ALA A 51 -12.90 -11.16 20.07
CA ALA A 51 -13.87 -10.26 20.69
C ALA A 51 -13.93 -8.94 19.93
N THR A 52 -15.06 -8.24 20.02
CA THR A 52 -15.22 -6.87 19.52
C THR A 52 -14.13 -5.95 20.08
N GLY A 53 -13.52 -5.11 19.23
CA GLY A 53 -12.41 -4.24 19.56
C GLY A 53 -11.24 -4.39 18.58
N ASN A 54 -10.02 -4.09 19.00
CA ASN A 54 -8.83 -4.25 18.16
C ASN A 54 -8.38 -5.72 18.19
N SER A 55 -8.10 -6.28 17.01
CA SER A 55 -7.43 -7.57 16.85
C SER A 55 -6.06 -7.36 16.21
N THR A 56 -5.02 -7.91 16.82
CA THR A 56 -3.65 -7.86 16.31
C THR A 56 -3.27 -9.21 15.72
N PHE A 57 -2.88 -9.22 14.45
CA PHE A 57 -2.40 -10.38 13.72
C PHE A 57 -0.88 -10.28 13.53
N GLN A 58 -0.16 -11.36 13.80
CA GLN A 58 1.28 -11.49 13.56
C GLN A 58 1.49 -12.49 12.43
N ILE A 59 1.74 -11.98 11.22
CA ILE A 59 1.76 -12.76 9.99
C ILE A 59 3.18 -13.14 9.64
N THR A 60 3.50 -14.42 9.72
CA THR A 60 4.77 -14.98 9.26
C THR A 60 4.57 -15.70 7.92
N ASN A 61 5.32 -15.29 6.91
CA ASN A 61 5.36 -15.97 5.62
C ASN A 61 6.38 -17.11 5.64
N ASN A 62 5.90 -18.34 5.71
CA ASN A 62 6.68 -19.58 5.59
C ASN A 62 6.61 -20.21 4.19
N GLY A 63 6.01 -19.51 3.22
CA GLY A 63 5.98 -19.87 1.81
C GLY A 63 7.25 -19.50 1.04
N SER A 64 7.20 -19.74 -0.27
CA SER A 64 8.26 -19.37 -1.21
C SER A 64 7.93 -18.12 -2.02
N LYS A 65 6.66 -17.71 -2.06
CA LYS A 65 6.18 -16.50 -2.73
C LYS A 65 6.05 -15.34 -1.75
N VAL A 66 6.07 -14.11 -2.25
CA VAL A 66 5.54 -12.96 -1.52
C VAL A 66 4.05 -13.21 -1.26
N THR A 67 3.56 -12.86 -0.07
CA THR A 67 2.14 -12.98 0.30
C THR A 67 1.63 -11.67 0.88
N GLU A 68 0.32 -11.53 0.87
CA GLU A 68 -0.41 -10.49 1.61
C GLU A 68 -1.33 -11.16 2.62
N PHE A 69 -1.81 -10.38 3.59
CA PHE A 69 -2.83 -10.83 4.54
C PHE A 69 -3.93 -9.79 4.70
N TYR A 70 -5.17 -10.25 4.59
CA TYR A 70 -6.37 -9.42 4.62
C TYR A 70 -7.30 -9.84 5.74
N VAL A 71 -8.03 -8.86 6.29
CA VAL A 71 -9.24 -9.09 7.08
C VAL A 71 -10.42 -8.44 6.34
N TYR A 72 -11.41 -9.26 5.99
CA TYR A 72 -12.64 -8.87 5.31
C TYR A 72 -13.82 -8.82 6.28
N GLY A 73 -14.64 -7.79 6.13
CA GLY A 73 -15.92 -7.62 6.80
C GLY A 73 -17.09 -8.08 5.95
N GLU A 74 -18.28 -7.55 6.26
CA GLU A 74 -19.49 -7.84 5.51
C GLU A 74 -19.33 -7.46 4.03
N GLY A 75 -19.76 -8.37 3.15
CA GLY A 75 -19.78 -8.15 1.71
C GLY A 75 -18.39 -7.92 1.11
N ASP A 76 -17.35 -8.57 1.60
CA ASP A 76 -15.95 -8.48 1.11
C ASP A 76 -15.28 -7.10 1.25
N ARG A 77 -15.83 -6.21 2.08
CA ARG A 77 -15.13 -4.97 2.43
C ARG A 77 -13.82 -5.28 3.14
N VAL A 78 -12.71 -4.69 2.70
CA VAL A 78 -11.44 -4.79 3.42
C VAL A 78 -11.50 -3.94 4.70
N MET A 79 -11.25 -4.57 5.84
CA MET A 79 -11.16 -3.92 7.15
C MET A 79 -9.72 -3.52 7.50
N GLY A 80 -8.76 -4.22 6.92
CA GLY A 80 -7.34 -3.92 7.01
C GLY A 80 -6.53 -4.99 6.29
N GLU A 81 -5.35 -4.61 5.84
CA GLU A 81 -4.44 -5.48 5.13
C GLU A 81 -2.99 -5.14 5.43
N VAL A 82 -2.13 -6.12 5.15
CA VAL A 82 -0.69 -5.91 5.10
C VAL A 82 -0.15 -6.63 3.87
N GLU A 83 0.57 -5.87 3.04
CA GLU A 83 1.06 -6.36 1.77
C GLU A 83 2.54 -6.72 1.79
N ASN A 84 3.03 -7.22 0.65
CA ASN A 84 4.45 -7.42 0.36
C ASN A 84 5.23 -8.17 1.47
N ILE A 85 4.61 -9.18 2.09
CA ILE A 85 5.27 -10.02 3.11
C ILE A 85 6.17 -11.02 2.40
N GLY A 86 7.46 -10.69 2.28
CA GLY A 86 8.46 -11.57 1.67
C GLY A 86 8.69 -12.89 2.44
N PRO A 87 9.20 -13.95 1.79
CA PRO A 87 9.52 -15.22 2.43
C PRO A 87 10.41 -15.09 3.68
N GLY A 88 9.98 -15.70 4.79
CA GLY A 88 10.69 -15.69 6.06
C GLY A 88 10.59 -14.39 6.87
N LEU A 89 9.80 -13.43 6.41
CA LEU A 89 9.48 -12.19 7.12
C LEU A 89 8.25 -12.37 8.00
N THR A 90 8.13 -11.50 8.99
CA THR A 90 6.94 -11.37 9.83
C THR A 90 6.50 -9.92 9.85
N ARG A 91 5.21 -9.68 9.67
CA ARG A 91 4.59 -8.35 9.75
C ARG A 91 3.38 -8.38 10.67
N GLN A 92 3.06 -7.21 11.22
CA GLN A 92 1.89 -7.00 12.07
C GLN A 92 0.76 -6.36 11.27
N LEU A 93 -0.47 -6.73 11.58
CA LEU A 93 -1.68 -6.02 11.18
C LEU A 93 -2.59 -5.84 12.40
N ILE A 94 -3.01 -4.62 12.69
CA ILE A 94 -4.01 -4.31 13.71
C ILE A 94 -5.30 -3.88 13.01
N VAL A 95 -6.41 -4.52 13.33
CA VAL A 95 -7.73 -4.23 12.73
C VAL A 95 -8.74 -3.91 13.82
N ALA A 96 -9.49 -2.82 13.63
CA ALA A 96 -10.65 -2.51 14.45
C ALA A 96 -11.87 -3.33 13.99
N LEU A 97 -12.38 -4.20 14.86
CA LEU A 97 -13.55 -5.05 14.64
C LEU A 97 -14.63 -4.65 15.65
N PRO A 98 -15.34 -3.52 15.44
CA PRO A 98 -16.20 -2.93 16.47
C PRO A 98 -17.48 -3.72 16.70
N ASP A 99 -17.97 -4.46 15.72
CA ASP A 99 -19.27 -5.13 15.75
C ASP A 99 -19.08 -6.66 15.80
N PRO A 100 -19.95 -7.40 16.51
CA PRO A 100 -19.91 -8.87 16.49
C PRO A 100 -20.39 -9.39 15.14
N GLY A 101 -19.81 -10.49 14.66
CA GLY A 101 -20.16 -11.06 13.37
C GLY A 101 -19.13 -12.06 12.85
N THR A 102 -19.38 -12.52 11.62
CA THR A 102 -18.42 -13.33 10.87
C THR A 102 -17.61 -12.41 9.96
N TYR A 103 -16.30 -12.41 10.17
CA TYR A 103 -15.31 -11.80 9.31
C TYR A 103 -14.56 -12.92 8.56
N GLN A 104 -13.71 -12.57 7.62
CA GLN A 104 -12.81 -13.53 6.98
C GLN A 104 -11.37 -13.04 7.00
N THR A 105 -10.43 -13.94 7.30
CA THR A 105 -9.01 -13.70 7.10
C THR A 105 -8.57 -14.36 5.80
N ALA A 106 -7.62 -13.77 5.07
CA ALA A 106 -7.09 -14.38 3.86
C ALA A 106 -5.58 -14.21 3.73
N CYS A 107 -4.87 -15.28 3.36
CA CYS A 107 -3.49 -15.18 2.87
C CYS A 107 -3.50 -15.27 1.34
N LYS A 108 -2.96 -14.27 0.65
CA LYS A 108 -2.88 -14.24 -0.82
C LYS A 108 -1.46 -14.56 -1.30
N ALA A 109 -1.13 -15.84 -1.36
CA ALA A 109 0.20 -16.27 -1.82
C ALA A 109 0.40 -15.96 -3.31
N GLY A 110 1.40 -15.12 -3.62
CA GLY A 110 1.63 -14.61 -4.97
C GLY A 110 0.73 -13.43 -5.34
N MET A 111 -0.03 -12.86 -4.38
CA MET A 111 -0.71 -11.57 -4.54
C MET A 111 -1.77 -11.55 -5.65
N VAL A 112 -2.39 -12.70 -5.90
CA VAL A 112 -3.38 -12.89 -6.97
C VAL A 112 -4.59 -13.66 -6.46
N GLY A 113 -5.75 -13.34 -7.02
CA GLY A 113 -7.03 -13.97 -6.72
C GLY A 113 -7.52 -13.73 -5.29
N ASP A 114 -8.51 -14.54 -4.87
CA ASP A 114 -9.20 -14.37 -3.58
C ASP A 114 -8.40 -14.80 -2.34
N GLY A 115 -7.26 -15.46 -2.56
CA GLY A 115 -6.44 -16.05 -1.50
C GLY A 115 -7.08 -17.25 -0.80
N ILE A 116 -6.41 -17.68 0.27
CA ILE A 116 -6.85 -18.79 1.12
C ILE A 116 -7.61 -18.20 2.29
N ARG A 117 -8.94 -18.28 2.21
CA ARG A 117 -9.86 -17.65 3.15
C ARG A 117 -10.29 -18.58 4.28
N THR A 118 -10.37 -18.03 5.48
CA THR A 118 -10.86 -18.70 6.70
C THR A 118 -11.79 -17.75 7.45
N ASP A 119 -12.92 -18.27 7.95
CA ASP A 119 -13.84 -17.50 8.78
C ASP A 119 -13.18 -17.14 10.13
N PHE A 120 -13.44 -15.91 10.58
CA PHE A 120 -13.02 -15.38 11.87
C PHE A 120 -14.24 -14.82 12.61
N ILE A 121 -14.62 -15.46 13.72
CA ILE A 121 -15.86 -15.14 14.43
C ILE A 121 -15.58 -14.13 15.56
N VAL A 122 -16.17 -12.95 15.47
CA VAL A 122 -16.06 -11.90 16.48
C VAL A 122 -17.31 -11.90 17.36
N SER A 123 -17.11 -11.96 18.66
CA SER A 123 -18.17 -12.03 19.67
C SER A 123 -18.11 -10.87 20.68
N GLY A 124 -19.21 -10.61 21.39
CA GLY A 124 -19.31 -9.52 22.36
C GLY A 124 -20.36 -8.48 22.01
N ASP A 125 -20.45 -7.44 22.82
CA ASP A 125 -21.27 -6.25 22.54
C ASP A 125 -20.51 -5.33 21.59
N ALA A 126 -21.19 -4.56 20.74
CA ALA A 126 -20.50 -3.60 19.87
C ALA A 126 -19.65 -2.60 20.69
N VAL A 127 -18.37 -2.48 20.34
CA VAL A 127 -17.40 -1.60 21.00
C VAL A 127 -16.89 -0.58 20.00
N ARG A 128 -16.90 0.70 20.40
CA ARG A 128 -16.19 1.76 19.69
C ARG A 128 -14.97 2.16 20.50
N GLN A 129 -13.88 2.51 19.82
CA GLN A 129 -12.68 2.96 20.52
C GLN A 129 -12.99 4.16 21.42
N ALA A 130 -12.40 4.15 22.62
CA ALA A 130 -12.45 5.30 23.49
C ALA A 130 -11.70 6.46 22.83
N ASP A 131 -12.40 7.57 22.62
CA ASP A 131 -11.88 8.76 21.98
C ASP A 131 -11.89 9.93 22.96
N GLU A 132 -11.19 9.76 24.07
CA GLU A 132 -11.00 10.83 25.05
C GLU A 132 -10.24 11.99 24.38
N GLY A 133 -10.91 13.12 24.21
CA GLY A 133 -10.36 14.28 23.50
C GLY A 133 -10.85 14.45 22.05
N GLY A 134 -11.49 13.43 21.46
CA GLY A 134 -12.10 13.53 20.13
C GLY A 134 -11.13 13.42 18.94
N LEU A 135 -9.89 13.00 19.18
CA LEU A 135 -8.82 12.97 18.18
C LEU A 135 -9.06 11.89 17.11
N LEU A 136 -9.60 10.73 17.47
CA LEU A 136 -9.92 9.67 16.50
C LEU A 136 -11.05 10.12 15.57
N ALA A 137 -12.10 10.73 16.10
CA ALA A 137 -13.20 11.28 15.32
C ALA A 137 -12.74 12.44 14.40
N GLU A 138 -11.85 13.30 14.90
CA GLU A 138 -11.25 14.38 14.10
C GLU A 138 -10.40 13.81 12.95
N ALA A 139 -9.55 12.82 13.22
CA ALA A 139 -8.73 12.14 12.22
C ALA A 139 -9.58 11.50 11.12
N ALA A 140 -10.60 10.73 11.51
CA ALA A 140 -11.54 10.09 10.57
C ALA A 140 -12.27 11.12 9.69
N SER A 141 -12.79 12.19 10.29
CA SER A 141 -13.50 13.25 9.57
C SER A 141 -12.55 14.07 8.68
N GLY A 142 -11.33 14.33 9.13
CA GLY A 142 -10.28 14.99 8.36
C GLY A 142 -9.92 14.19 7.11
N TYR A 143 -9.63 12.90 7.28
CA TYR A 143 -9.28 12.02 6.18
C TYR A 143 -10.45 11.79 5.23
N LYS A 144 -11.69 11.61 5.72
CA LYS A 144 -12.88 11.51 4.85
C LYS A 144 -13.01 12.74 3.94
N ARG A 145 -12.75 13.96 4.45
CA ARG A 145 -12.75 15.17 3.60
C ARG A 145 -11.63 15.15 2.55
N TYR A 146 -10.44 14.66 2.91
CA TYR A 146 -9.35 14.48 1.95
C TYR A 146 -9.76 13.52 0.84
N VAL A 147 -10.24 12.32 1.17
CA VAL A 147 -10.68 11.31 0.20
C VAL A 147 -11.76 11.86 -0.73
N LEU A 148 -12.77 12.55 -0.18
CA LEU A 148 -13.84 13.17 -0.98
C LEU A 148 -13.26 14.18 -1.99
N SER A 149 -12.26 14.97 -1.59
CA SER A 149 -11.60 15.91 -2.51
C SER A 149 -10.80 15.21 -3.62
N GLN A 150 -10.16 14.08 -3.31
CA GLN A 150 -9.44 13.29 -4.31
C GLN A 150 -10.41 12.63 -5.28
N ILE A 151 -11.54 12.11 -4.78
CA ILE A 151 -12.62 11.57 -5.62
C ILE A 151 -13.18 12.63 -6.58
N ASP A 152 -13.48 13.84 -6.11
CA ASP A 152 -14.00 14.90 -6.98
C ASP A 152 -13.00 15.23 -8.10
N ALA A 153 -11.70 15.36 -7.76
CA ALA A 153 -10.66 15.61 -8.75
C ALA A 153 -10.43 14.41 -9.70
N LEU A 154 -10.54 13.18 -9.20
CA LEU A 154 -10.46 11.96 -10.00
C LEU A 154 -11.61 11.89 -11.01
N GLN A 155 -12.84 12.22 -10.62
CA GLN A 155 -13.98 12.27 -11.53
C GLN A 155 -13.75 13.27 -12.67
N ASP A 156 -13.27 14.48 -12.35
CA ASP A 156 -13.04 15.55 -13.33
C ASP A 156 -11.88 15.22 -14.30
N THR A 157 -10.78 14.70 -13.77
CA THR A 157 -9.60 14.35 -14.57
C THR A 157 -9.83 13.10 -15.41
N THR A 158 -10.53 12.09 -14.89
CA THR A 158 -10.95 10.92 -15.66
C THR A 158 -11.89 11.32 -16.80
N ALA A 159 -12.84 12.23 -16.56
CA ALA A 159 -13.72 12.73 -17.62
C ALA A 159 -12.95 13.42 -18.75
N SER A 160 -11.92 14.19 -18.40
CA SER A 160 -11.04 14.84 -19.37
C SER A 160 -10.21 13.82 -20.16
N PHE A 161 -9.65 12.82 -19.49
CA PHE A 161 -8.93 11.70 -20.11
C PHE A 161 -9.81 10.91 -21.09
N VAL A 162 -11.00 10.48 -20.64
CA VAL A 162 -11.98 9.72 -21.42
C VAL A 162 -12.45 10.53 -22.63
N ALA A 163 -12.67 11.85 -22.48
CA ALA A 163 -13.03 12.71 -23.61
C ALA A 163 -11.94 12.75 -24.68
N ALA A 164 -10.66 12.83 -24.30
CA ALA A 164 -9.54 12.81 -25.23
C ALA A 164 -9.44 11.45 -25.97
N VAL A 165 -9.57 10.34 -25.25
CA VAL A 165 -9.61 8.99 -25.83
C VAL A 165 -10.72 8.89 -26.88
N LYS A 166 -11.94 9.30 -26.54
CA LYS A 166 -13.11 9.20 -27.43
C LYS A 166 -13.05 10.15 -28.62
N ALA A 167 -12.33 11.26 -28.51
CA ALA A 167 -12.06 12.18 -29.62
C ALA A 167 -10.98 11.64 -30.58
N GLY A 168 -10.30 10.55 -30.23
CA GLY A 168 -9.12 10.07 -30.96
C GLY A 168 -7.89 10.95 -30.78
N ASP A 169 -7.89 11.83 -29.77
CA ASP A 169 -6.75 12.67 -29.41
C ASP A 169 -5.76 11.87 -28.56
N VAL A 170 -4.98 11.02 -29.23
CA VAL A 170 -4.04 10.11 -28.58
C VAL A 170 -3.00 10.87 -27.74
N GLU A 171 -2.44 11.95 -28.25
CA GLU A 171 -1.42 12.72 -27.51
C GLU A 171 -2.04 13.45 -26.31
N GLY A 172 -3.24 14.01 -26.46
CA GLY A 172 -3.98 14.58 -25.33
C GLY A 172 -4.32 13.53 -24.26
N ALA A 173 -4.77 12.34 -24.66
CA ALA A 173 -5.07 11.25 -23.74
C ALA A 173 -3.80 10.78 -23.00
N LYS A 174 -2.68 10.62 -23.70
CA LYS A 174 -1.39 10.26 -23.10
C LYS A 174 -0.93 11.27 -22.04
N ALA A 175 -1.13 12.56 -22.30
CA ALA A 175 -0.77 13.61 -21.34
C ALA A 175 -1.68 13.62 -20.10
N GLN A 176 -2.95 13.23 -20.24
CA GLN A 176 -3.91 13.18 -19.12
C GLN A 176 -3.81 11.91 -18.28
N PHE A 177 -3.37 10.79 -18.86
CA PHE A 177 -3.31 9.49 -18.19
C PHE A 177 -2.65 9.51 -16.80
N PRO A 178 -1.38 9.96 -16.64
CA PRO A 178 -0.75 9.96 -15.32
C PRO A 178 -1.35 11.01 -14.36
N ILE A 179 -1.98 12.07 -14.90
CA ILE A 179 -2.65 13.10 -14.10
C ILE A 179 -3.93 12.54 -13.47
N ALA A 180 -4.72 11.81 -14.25
CA ALA A 180 -5.94 11.17 -13.77
C ALA A 180 -5.63 10.10 -12.72
N ARG A 181 -4.67 9.21 -13.01
CA ARG A 181 -4.22 8.16 -12.09
C ARG A 181 -3.73 8.69 -10.75
N SER A 182 -2.98 9.80 -10.73
CA SER A 182 -2.45 10.39 -9.49
C SER A 182 -3.50 10.65 -8.40
N TYR A 183 -4.78 10.86 -8.75
CA TYR A 183 -5.85 11.02 -7.75
C TYR A 183 -6.41 9.69 -7.24
N TYR A 184 -6.36 8.63 -8.05
CA TYR A 184 -6.70 7.27 -7.65
C TYR A 184 -5.64 6.73 -6.67
N GLU A 185 -4.38 6.80 -7.08
CA GLU A 185 -3.18 6.36 -6.35
C GLU A 185 -3.04 6.98 -4.95
N ARG A 186 -3.50 8.21 -4.77
CA ARG A 186 -3.50 8.89 -3.45
C ARG A 186 -4.46 8.29 -2.44
N ILE A 187 -5.49 7.60 -2.91
CA ILE A 187 -6.56 7.02 -2.10
C ILE A 187 -6.71 5.52 -2.36
N GLU A 188 -5.71 4.89 -2.95
CA GLU A 188 -5.69 3.47 -3.32
C GLU A 188 -6.14 2.57 -2.16
N PRO A 189 -5.67 2.75 -0.90
CA PRO A 189 -6.17 1.98 0.24
C PRO A 189 -7.67 2.09 0.54
N VAL A 190 -8.29 3.18 0.12
CA VAL A 190 -9.74 3.37 0.22
C VAL A 190 -10.44 2.77 -0.99
N ALA A 191 -9.88 2.93 -2.19
CA ALA A 191 -10.44 2.37 -3.41
C ALA A 191 -10.46 0.85 -3.39
N GLU A 192 -9.35 0.22 -2.98
CA GLU A 192 -9.20 -1.24 -2.83
C GLU A 192 -10.13 -1.84 -1.76
N SER A 193 -10.56 -1.01 -0.80
CA SER A 193 -11.39 -1.50 0.31
C SER A 193 -12.82 -1.85 -0.10
N PHE A 194 -13.26 -1.40 -1.27
CA PHE A 194 -14.61 -1.64 -1.76
C PHE A 194 -14.73 -3.00 -2.46
N PRO A 195 -15.87 -3.70 -2.25
CA PRO A 195 -16.08 -5.01 -2.83
C PRO A 195 -16.45 -4.95 -4.31
N ASP A 196 -16.84 -6.11 -4.84
CA ASP A 196 -17.27 -6.30 -6.24
C ASP A 196 -16.14 -6.05 -7.25
N ASP A 197 -14.90 -6.37 -6.85
CA ASP A 197 -13.68 -6.19 -7.64
C ASP A 197 -13.60 -4.80 -8.30
N LEU A 198 -14.00 -3.76 -7.56
CA LEU A 198 -14.04 -2.40 -8.11
C LEU A 198 -12.64 -1.90 -8.46
N ASP A 199 -11.65 -2.16 -7.61
CA ASP A 199 -10.26 -1.84 -7.88
C ASP A 199 -9.71 -2.56 -9.13
N PRO A 200 -9.82 -3.90 -9.28
CA PRO A 200 -9.40 -4.58 -10.51
C PRO A 200 -10.11 -4.08 -11.79
N ARG A 201 -11.37 -3.64 -11.67
CA ARG A 201 -12.10 -3.02 -12.81
C ARG A 201 -11.57 -1.63 -13.18
N ILE A 202 -10.81 -0.98 -12.32
CA ILE A 202 -10.22 0.34 -12.53
C ILE A 202 -8.73 0.23 -12.89
N ASP A 203 -7.97 -0.61 -12.18
CA ASP A 203 -6.50 -0.55 -12.18
C ASP A 203 -5.77 -1.89 -12.32
N LEU A 204 -6.44 -2.96 -12.76
CA LEU A 204 -5.75 -4.23 -12.97
C LEU A 204 -4.69 -4.14 -14.09
N ARG A 205 -3.46 -4.56 -13.79
CA ARG A 205 -2.34 -4.62 -14.74
C ARG A 205 -2.41 -5.86 -15.62
N GLU A 206 -1.92 -5.79 -16.87
CA GLU A 206 -1.94 -6.93 -17.80
C GLU A 206 -1.30 -8.22 -17.23
N PRO A 207 -0.13 -8.17 -16.55
CA PRO A 207 0.49 -9.38 -15.99
C PRO A 207 -0.34 -10.10 -14.93
N ASP A 208 -1.27 -9.39 -14.28
CA ASP A 208 -2.10 -9.90 -13.18
C ASP A 208 -3.47 -10.40 -13.65
N VAL A 209 -3.79 -10.24 -14.94
CA VAL A 209 -5.04 -10.73 -15.53
C VAL A 209 -5.06 -12.26 -15.53
N GLU A 210 -5.96 -12.84 -14.73
CA GLU A 210 -6.14 -14.27 -14.70
C GLU A 210 -6.64 -14.81 -16.05
N PRO A 211 -6.23 -16.04 -16.46
CA PRO A 211 -6.68 -16.62 -17.71
C PRO A 211 -8.22 -16.67 -17.83
N GLY A 212 -8.76 -15.92 -18.79
CA GLY A 212 -10.18 -15.86 -19.07
C GLY A 212 -10.95 -14.78 -18.31
N ALA A 213 -10.28 -14.01 -17.44
CA ALA A 213 -10.84 -12.83 -16.82
C ALA A 213 -11.03 -11.70 -17.85
N GLU A 214 -12.00 -10.82 -17.60
CA GLU A 214 -12.18 -9.59 -18.35
C GLU A 214 -11.13 -8.56 -17.90
N TRP A 215 -10.50 -7.86 -18.84
CA TRP A 215 -9.50 -6.83 -18.55
C TRP A 215 -10.00 -5.46 -19.01
N THR A 216 -10.15 -4.53 -18.06
CA THR A 216 -10.70 -3.18 -18.26
C THR A 216 -9.82 -2.14 -17.56
N GLY A 217 -10.31 -0.91 -17.39
CA GLY A 217 -9.63 0.10 -16.56
C GLY A 217 -8.52 0.88 -17.26
N PHE A 218 -7.72 1.61 -16.46
CA PHE A 218 -6.64 2.48 -16.89
C PHE A 218 -5.60 1.73 -17.74
N HIS A 219 -5.04 0.63 -17.24
CA HIS A 219 -3.97 -0.09 -17.94
C HIS A 219 -4.41 -0.76 -19.25
N ARG A 220 -5.69 -1.15 -19.35
CA ARG A 220 -6.25 -1.63 -20.62
C ARG A 220 -6.22 -0.53 -21.68
N ILE A 221 -6.54 0.72 -21.30
CA ILE A 221 -6.51 1.88 -22.19
C ILE A 221 -5.07 2.36 -22.43
N GLU A 222 -4.19 2.26 -21.42
CA GLU A 222 -2.76 2.52 -21.54
C GLU A 222 -2.14 1.71 -22.68
N LYS A 223 -2.43 0.40 -22.75
CA LYS A 223 -1.97 -0.46 -23.84
C LYS A 223 -2.41 0.05 -25.21
N ASP A 224 -3.66 0.50 -25.34
CA ASP A 224 -4.16 1.07 -26.60
C ASP A 224 -3.41 2.34 -26.98
N LEU A 225 -3.14 3.23 -26.01
CA LEU A 225 -2.49 4.50 -26.27
C LEU A 225 -1.01 4.33 -26.64
N TRP A 226 -0.28 3.43 -25.98
CA TRP A 226 1.18 3.32 -26.14
C TRP A 226 1.66 2.16 -27.02
N ALA A 227 0.97 1.01 -27.02
CA ALA A 227 1.48 -0.21 -27.64
C ALA A 227 0.79 -0.60 -28.94
N GLN A 228 -0.53 -0.47 -29.04
CA GLN A 228 -1.30 -1.07 -30.14
C GLN A 228 -2.22 -0.13 -30.93
N GLY A 229 -2.34 1.13 -30.50
CA GLY A 229 -3.30 2.08 -31.05
C GLY A 229 -4.72 1.83 -30.55
N LEU A 230 -5.59 2.83 -30.71
CA LEU A 230 -7.01 2.72 -30.35
C LEU A 230 -7.67 1.56 -31.12
N GLN A 231 -8.33 0.69 -30.38
CA GLN A 231 -9.07 -0.48 -30.85
C GLN A 231 -10.56 -0.15 -31.03
N PRO A 232 -11.34 -0.98 -31.75
CA PRO A 232 -12.78 -0.75 -31.93
C PRO A 232 -13.58 -0.65 -30.62
N ASP A 233 -13.10 -1.27 -29.54
CA ASP A 233 -13.70 -1.30 -28.21
C ASP A 233 -13.16 -0.22 -27.25
N THR A 234 -12.11 0.52 -27.60
CA THR A 234 -11.48 1.48 -26.68
C THR A 234 -12.45 2.54 -26.15
N ASN A 235 -13.39 3.00 -26.97
CA ASN A 235 -14.42 3.94 -26.51
C ASN A 235 -15.34 3.32 -25.44
N ALA A 236 -15.65 2.02 -25.56
CA ALA A 236 -16.45 1.31 -24.55
C ALA A 236 -15.64 1.10 -23.26
N MET A 237 -14.34 0.80 -23.37
CA MET A 237 -13.44 0.73 -22.21
C MET A 237 -13.35 2.06 -21.47
N ALA A 238 -13.25 3.18 -22.20
CA ALA A 238 -13.22 4.51 -21.62
C ALA A 238 -14.55 4.88 -20.93
N ASP A 239 -15.69 4.50 -21.50
CA ASP A 239 -17.00 4.66 -20.86
C ASP A 239 -17.13 3.79 -19.60
N GLN A 240 -16.60 2.56 -19.63
CA GLN A 240 -16.59 1.66 -18.46
C GLN A 240 -15.72 2.22 -17.33
N LEU A 241 -14.52 2.74 -17.63
CA LEU A 241 -13.66 3.38 -16.64
C LEU A 241 -14.39 4.57 -15.97
N GLN A 242 -15.02 5.45 -16.76
CA GLN A 242 -15.79 6.57 -16.22
C GLN A 242 -16.93 6.10 -15.29
N ALA A 243 -17.60 5.00 -15.65
CA ALA A 243 -18.66 4.42 -14.84
C ALA A 243 -18.13 3.81 -13.53
N ASN A 244 -17.01 3.09 -13.57
CA ASN A 244 -16.37 2.51 -12.38
C ASN A 244 -15.89 3.61 -11.41
N ILE A 245 -15.29 4.70 -11.93
CA ILE A 245 -14.95 5.86 -11.10
C ILE A 245 -16.20 6.53 -10.52
N GLY A 246 -17.31 6.54 -11.26
CA GLY A 246 -18.61 6.97 -10.75
C GLY A 246 -19.13 6.10 -9.59
N GLU A 247 -19.03 4.78 -9.73
CA GLU A 247 -19.38 3.82 -8.69
C GLU A 247 -18.51 4.01 -7.43
N LEU A 248 -17.19 4.16 -7.59
CA LEU A 248 -16.28 4.47 -6.49
C LEU A 248 -16.70 5.76 -5.77
N ALA A 249 -17.01 6.81 -6.54
CA ALA A 249 -17.46 8.07 -5.98
C ALA A 249 -18.77 7.93 -5.20
N GLU A 250 -19.74 7.17 -5.71
CA GLU A 250 -21.00 6.88 -5.02
C GLU A 250 -20.75 6.13 -3.70
N LYS A 251 -19.92 5.08 -3.71
CA LYS A 251 -19.59 4.29 -2.52
C LYS A 251 -18.87 5.14 -1.45
N VAL A 252 -17.93 6.01 -1.84
CA VAL A 252 -17.24 6.93 -0.89
C VAL A 252 -18.17 8.03 -0.36
N LYS A 253 -19.09 8.53 -1.19
CA LYS A 253 -20.03 9.61 -0.83
C LYS A 253 -21.24 9.11 -0.04
N ALA A 254 -21.41 7.79 0.08
CA ALA A 254 -22.51 7.20 0.83
C ALA A 254 -22.50 7.61 2.31
N ASP A 255 -23.69 7.73 2.89
CA ASP A 255 -23.87 8.15 4.29
C ASP A 255 -23.31 7.12 5.29
N ASP A 256 -23.29 5.85 4.89
CA ASP A 256 -22.79 4.72 5.66
C ASP A 256 -21.29 4.45 5.45
N PHE A 257 -20.63 5.16 4.52
CA PHE A 257 -19.17 5.10 4.39
C PHE A 257 -18.49 5.73 5.61
N THR A 258 -17.84 4.89 6.41
CA THR A 258 -17.05 5.31 7.57
C THR A 258 -15.56 5.15 7.31
N VAL A 259 -14.78 6.01 7.95
CA VAL A 259 -13.31 5.94 7.96
C VAL A 259 -12.86 5.54 9.36
N ASP A 260 -12.09 4.46 9.46
CA ASP A 260 -11.47 4.03 10.71
C ASP A 260 -10.02 4.54 10.78
N PRO A 261 -9.60 5.27 11.83
CA PRO A 261 -8.24 5.79 11.94
C PRO A 261 -7.13 4.74 11.96
N ILE A 262 -7.37 3.52 12.47
CA ILE A 262 -6.40 2.43 12.41
C ILE A 262 -6.25 1.95 10.96
N GLN A 263 -7.36 1.85 10.23
CA GLN A 263 -7.33 1.53 8.80
C GLN A 263 -6.58 2.62 8.01
N VAL A 264 -6.79 3.91 8.34
CA VAL A 264 -6.03 5.02 7.71
C VAL A 264 -4.53 4.88 7.96
N ALA A 265 -4.12 4.57 9.19
CA ALA A 265 -2.71 4.33 9.51
C ALA A 265 -2.13 3.11 8.78
N GLY A 266 -2.91 2.02 8.68
CA GLY A 266 -2.53 0.84 7.90
C GLY A 266 -2.39 1.14 6.41
N GLY A 267 -3.34 1.86 5.82
CA GLY A 267 -3.31 2.28 4.42
C GLY A 267 -2.12 3.18 4.09
N ALA A 268 -1.65 4.00 5.03
CA ALA A 268 -0.42 4.77 4.84
C ALA A 268 0.81 3.86 4.62
N GLN A 269 0.87 2.73 5.33
CA GLN A 269 1.92 1.73 5.12
C GLN A 269 1.68 0.93 3.83
N GLY A 270 0.43 0.57 3.51
CA GLY A 270 0.05 -0.11 2.26
C GLY A 270 0.57 0.65 1.02
N LEU A 271 0.30 1.96 0.95
CA LEU A 271 0.81 2.83 -0.11
C LEU A 271 2.34 2.77 -0.27
N LEU A 272 3.10 2.64 0.83
CA LEU A 272 4.56 2.51 0.75
C LEU A 272 4.99 1.11 0.32
N ASP A 273 4.23 0.09 0.70
CA ASP A 273 4.45 -1.29 0.31
C ASP A 273 4.24 -1.49 -1.19
N GLU A 274 3.19 -0.88 -1.77
CA GLU A 274 2.92 -0.86 -3.21
C GLU A 274 4.05 -0.19 -3.99
N VAL A 275 4.51 0.97 -3.50
CA VAL A 275 5.65 1.66 -4.10
C VAL A 275 6.88 0.74 -4.15
N ALA A 276 7.18 0.07 -3.03
CA ALA A 276 8.30 -0.86 -2.93
C ALA A 276 8.12 -2.13 -3.77
N LYS A 277 6.88 -2.50 -4.13
CA LYS A 277 6.53 -3.73 -4.84
C LYS A 277 6.56 -3.54 -6.35
N THR A 278 5.78 -2.62 -6.89
CA THR A 278 5.51 -2.54 -8.35
C THR A 278 6.07 -1.26 -8.97
N LYS A 279 5.97 -0.13 -8.27
CA LYS A 279 6.35 1.19 -8.82
C LYS A 279 7.88 1.38 -8.82
N ILE A 280 8.62 0.73 -7.92
CA ILE A 280 10.10 0.75 -7.91
C ILE A 280 10.74 -0.13 -8.99
N SER A 281 10.03 -1.14 -9.50
CA SER A 281 10.50 -1.94 -10.63
C SER A 281 10.03 -1.38 -11.97
N GLY A 282 9.02 -0.50 -11.96
CA GLY A 282 8.39 0.07 -13.16
C GLY A 282 7.38 -0.89 -13.80
N GLU A 283 6.76 -1.75 -12.97
CA GLU A 283 5.79 -2.75 -13.41
C GLU A 283 4.37 -2.21 -13.43
N GLU A 284 4.11 -1.07 -12.78
CA GLU A 284 2.79 -0.45 -12.71
C GLU A 284 2.37 0.04 -14.10
N ASN A 285 3.18 0.91 -14.70
CA ASN A 285 2.90 1.53 -15.99
C ASN A 285 3.75 0.89 -17.08
N PHE A 286 3.49 -0.40 -17.34
CA PHE A 286 4.31 -1.22 -18.21
C PHE A 286 4.50 -0.65 -19.63
N PHE A 287 3.53 0.11 -20.15
CA PHE A 287 3.58 0.67 -21.51
C PHE A 287 3.99 2.14 -21.56
N SER A 288 3.52 2.94 -20.60
CA SER A 288 3.68 4.39 -20.60
C SER A 288 4.90 4.87 -19.80
N HIS A 289 5.40 4.03 -18.89
CA HIS A 289 6.53 4.33 -17.99
C HIS A 289 6.32 5.60 -17.16
N THR A 290 5.08 5.86 -16.73
CA THR A 290 4.72 7.01 -15.88
C THR A 290 4.76 6.71 -14.39
N ASP A 291 5.48 5.67 -13.96
CA ASP A 291 5.47 5.16 -12.57
C ASP A 291 5.90 6.19 -11.53
N LEU A 292 6.68 7.22 -11.89
CA LEU A 292 7.03 8.30 -10.95
C LEU A 292 5.85 9.19 -10.54
N TRP A 293 4.80 9.27 -11.37
CA TRP A 293 3.57 9.97 -10.99
C TRP A 293 2.84 9.19 -9.90
N ASP A 294 2.66 7.89 -10.12
CA ASP A 294 1.97 6.99 -9.21
C ASP A 294 2.76 6.84 -7.90
N PHE A 295 4.10 6.70 -7.99
CA PHE A 295 4.99 6.73 -6.83
C PHE A 295 4.75 8.00 -6.00
N GLN A 296 4.87 9.18 -6.60
CA GLN A 296 4.65 10.43 -5.85
C GLN A 296 3.24 10.50 -5.29
N ALA A 297 2.23 10.04 -6.03
CA ALA A 297 0.85 10.05 -5.58
C ALA A 297 0.63 9.14 -4.36
N ASN A 298 1.23 7.96 -4.31
CA ASN A 298 1.17 7.13 -3.10
C ASN A 298 1.92 7.77 -1.93
N VAL A 299 3.08 8.39 -2.16
CA VAL A 299 3.78 9.12 -1.10
C VAL A 299 2.92 10.28 -0.58
N ASP A 300 2.29 11.05 -1.46
CA ASP A 300 1.36 12.11 -1.11
C ASP A 300 0.16 11.56 -0.29
N GLY A 301 -0.38 10.40 -0.69
CA GLY A 301 -1.46 9.71 0.01
C GLY A 301 -1.06 9.24 1.40
N ALA A 302 0.12 8.63 1.53
CA ALA A 302 0.68 8.19 2.81
C ALA A 302 0.94 9.38 3.74
N GLN A 303 1.47 10.49 3.20
CA GLN A 303 1.61 11.74 3.95
C GLN A 303 0.26 12.28 4.43
N ALA A 304 -0.78 12.26 3.59
CA ALA A 304 -2.11 12.71 3.97
C ALA A 304 -2.75 11.84 5.06
N ALA A 305 -2.58 10.53 4.98
CA ALA A 305 -3.04 9.58 5.99
C ALA A 305 -2.31 9.79 7.33
N VAL A 306 -0.98 9.89 7.33
CA VAL A 306 -0.20 10.21 8.53
C VAL A 306 -0.58 11.58 9.10
N ALA A 307 -0.76 12.59 8.25
CA ALA A 307 -1.16 13.93 8.67
C ALA A 307 -2.53 13.92 9.36
N ALA A 308 -3.47 13.08 8.90
CA ALA A 308 -4.79 12.97 9.51
C ALA A 308 -4.72 12.43 10.95
N VAL A 309 -3.82 11.49 11.23
CA VAL A 309 -3.62 10.92 12.58
C VAL A 309 -2.52 11.61 13.38
N ARG A 310 -1.89 12.66 12.83
CA ARG A 310 -0.75 13.34 13.45
C ARG A 310 -1.02 13.85 14.88
N PRO A 311 -2.20 14.42 15.21
CA PRO A 311 -2.49 14.80 16.60
C PRO A 311 -2.37 13.65 17.59
N ILE A 312 -2.72 12.42 17.18
CA ILE A 312 -2.63 11.22 18.01
C ILE A 312 -1.16 10.80 18.15
N ILE A 313 -0.40 10.82 17.05
CA ILE A 313 1.04 10.53 17.07
C ILE A 313 1.78 11.51 17.98
N ASP A 314 1.52 12.81 17.87
CA ASP A 314 2.22 13.83 18.67
C ASP A 314 1.87 13.76 20.16
N GLU A 315 0.64 13.34 20.49
CA GLU A 315 0.22 13.14 21.88
C GLU A 315 0.87 11.91 22.52
N ARG A 316 0.92 10.80 21.77
CA ARG A 316 1.33 9.50 22.30
C ARG A 316 2.83 9.23 22.13
N GLU A 317 3.39 9.56 20.96
CA GLU A 317 4.76 9.23 20.54
C GLU A 317 5.41 10.40 19.73
N PRO A 318 5.71 11.55 20.37
CA PRO A 318 6.15 12.76 19.65
C PRO A 318 7.50 12.61 18.92
N GLU A 319 8.38 11.72 19.39
CA GLU A 319 9.65 11.44 18.70
C GLU A 319 9.42 10.72 17.36
N LEU A 320 8.41 9.84 17.29
CA LEU A 320 8.02 9.16 16.06
C LEU A 320 7.52 10.16 15.01
N GLY A 321 6.67 11.12 15.39
CA GLY A 321 6.18 12.15 14.48
C GLY A 321 7.31 12.96 13.82
N THR A 322 8.33 13.32 14.58
CA THR A 322 9.52 14.03 14.07
C THR A 322 10.36 13.14 13.14
N SER A 323 10.50 11.85 13.46
CA SER A 323 11.20 10.87 12.64
C SER A 323 10.52 10.72 11.27
N ILE A 324 9.20 10.53 11.27
CA ILE A 324 8.38 10.39 10.05
C ILE A 324 8.51 11.63 9.15
N ASP A 325 8.42 12.85 9.70
CA ASP A 325 8.60 14.09 8.92
C ASP A 325 9.96 14.14 8.22
N THR A 326 11.00 13.72 8.94
CA THR A 326 12.36 13.69 8.40
C THR A 326 12.49 12.69 7.25
N ARG A 327 11.86 11.50 7.37
CA ARG A 327 11.89 10.47 6.34
C ARG A 327 11.10 10.88 5.10
N PHE A 328 9.90 11.43 5.27
CA PHE A 328 9.11 11.94 4.14
C PHE A 328 9.87 13.05 3.40
N ALA A 329 10.40 14.05 4.12
CA ALA A 329 11.16 15.13 3.50
C ALA A 329 12.39 14.61 2.72
N ALA A 330 13.04 13.55 3.20
CA ALA A 330 14.16 12.93 2.51
C ALA A 330 13.73 12.19 1.23
N LEU A 331 12.59 11.50 1.25
CA LEU A 331 12.03 10.82 0.07
C LEU A 331 11.52 11.83 -0.97
N ASP A 332 10.79 12.86 -0.55
CA ASP A 332 10.31 13.94 -1.42
C ASP A 332 11.49 14.67 -2.09
N ALA A 333 12.56 14.94 -1.35
CA ALA A 333 13.76 15.54 -1.91
C ALA A 333 14.47 14.63 -2.93
N GLU A 334 14.38 13.30 -2.78
CA GLU A 334 14.89 12.35 -3.76
C GLU A 334 14.01 12.33 -5.01
N LEU A 335 12.68 12.21 -4.86
CA LEU A 335 11.71 12.25 -5.96
C LEU A 335 11.79 13.55 -6.76
N ALA A 336 12.01 14.68 -6.09
CA ALA A 336 12.13 15.99 -6.74
C ALA A 336 13.27 16.06 -7.78
N LYS A 337 14.30 15.21 -7.69
CA LYS A 337 15.39 15.15 -8.67
C LYS A 337 14.95 14.67 -10.05
N TYR A 338 13.81 13.98 -10.12
CA TYR A 338 13.27 13.40 -11.34
C TYR A 338 12.19 14.27 -11.99
N ARG A 339 11.86 15.43 -11.41
CA ARG A 339 10.85 16.36 -11.94
C ARG A 339 11.32 17.03 -13.23
N VAL A 340 10.40 17.17 -14.18
CA VAL A 340 10.56 17.96 -15.41
C VAL A 340 9.31 18.81 -15.62
N GLY A 341 9.44 20.13 -15.40
CA GLY A 341 8.26 21.02 -15.37
C GLY A 341 7.29 20.57 -14.28
N ASP A 342 6.02 20.41 -14.64
CA ASP A 342 4.97 19.95 -13.72
C ASP A 342 4.89 18.41 -13.62
N GLY A 343 5.68 17.68 -14.42
CA GLY A 343 5.71 16.22 -14.47
C GLY A 343 7.04 15.61 -14.02
N PHE A 344 7.32 14.40 -14.50
CA PHE A 344 8.56 13.66 -14.24
C PHE A 344 9.22 13.20 -15.53
N VAL A 345 10.46 12.72 -15.42
CA VAL A 345 11.03 11.83 -16.45
C VAL A 345 10.26 10.51 -16.50
N PHE A 346 10.30 9.81 -17.63
CA PHE A 346 9.75 8.46 -17.73
C PHE A 346 10.63 7.44 -17.00
N TYR A 347 10.02 6.40 -16.44
CA TYR A 347 10.65 5.46 -15.52
C TYR A 347 11.75 4.59 -16.17
N ASP A 348 11.64 4.34 -17.47
CA ASP A 348 12.65 3.68 -18.28
C ASP A 348 13.99 4.46 -18.35
N THR A 349 13.97 5.75 -18.00
CA THR A 349 15.17 6.58 -17.86
C THR A 349 15.80 6.56 -16.47
N VAL A 350 15.09 6.05 -15.46
CA VAL A 350 15.58 5.95 -14.07
C VAL A 350 16.48 4.73 -13.95
N THR A 351 17.76 4.97 -13.69
CA THR A 351 18.80 3.93 -13.65
C THR A 351 18.72 3.06 -12.39
N GLU A 352 19.27 1.84 -12.45
CA GLU A 352 19.30 0.93 -11.29
C GLU A 352 19.88 1.57 -10.01
N PRO A 353 21.01 2.31 -10.03
CA PRO A 353 21.49 2.99 -8.82
C PRO A 353 20.52 4.05 -8.28
N GLN A 354 19.75 4.70 -9.14
CA GLN A 354 18.73 5.67 -8.76
C GLN A 354 17.51 4.99 -8.13
N ARG A 355 17.08 3.86 -8.70
CA ARG A 355 16.01 3.01 -8.13
C ARG A 355 16.42 2.50 -6.74
N GLN A 356 17.66 2.05 -6.57
CA GLN A 356 18.16 1.63 -5.26
C GLN A 356 18.16 2.77 -4.23
N GLU A 357 18.49 4.01 -4.63
CA GLU A 357 18.45 5.15 -3.70
C GLU A 357 17.02 5.48 -3.26
N LEU A 358 16.05 5.44 -4.17
CA LEU A 358 14.63 5.57 -3.86
C LEU A 358 14.16 4.44 -2.92
N SER A 359 14.50 3.18 -3.23
CA SER A 359 14.21 2.00 -2.39
C SER A 359 14.75 2.18 -0.96
N ASN A 360 16.00 2.60 -0.81
CA ASN A 360 16.58 2.83 0.53
C ASN A 360 15.82 3.89 1.33
N LYS A 361 15.25 4.90 0.67
CA LYS A 361 14.44 5.95 1.32
C LYS A 361 13.06 5.43 1.70
N ILE A 362 12.43 4.63 0.83
CA ILE A 362 11.15 3.96 1.13
C ILE A 362 11.31 3.02 2.33
N ASP A 363 12.37 2.20 2.37
CA ASP A 363 12.63 1.28 3.48
C ASP A 363 12.78 2.03 4.81
N ALA A 364 13.55 3.12 4.79
CA ALA A 364 13.76 3.96 5.96
C ALA A 364 12.48 4.67 6.43
N LEU A 365 11.58 5.03 5.52
CA LEU A 365 10.28 5.62 5.84
C LEU A 365 9.31 4.56 6.37
N SER A 366 9.23 3.40 5.72
CA SER A 366 8.36 2.28 6.11
C SER A 366 8.67 1.77 7.52
N ALA A 367 9.94 1.77 7.91
CA ALA A 367 10.34 1.42 9.28
C ALA A 367 9.71 2.32 10.36
N GLU A 368 9.44 3.59 10.04
CA GLU A 368 8.77 4.53 10.95
C GLU A 368 7.24 4.44 10.80
N VAL A 369 6.72 4.46 9.58
CA VAL A 369 5.27 4.47 9.29
C VAL A 369 4.57 3.21 9.77
N SER A 370 5.23 2.05 9.70
CA SER A 370 4.68 0.79 10.21
C SER A 370 4.34 0.81 11.71
N GLN A 371 4.90 1.72 12.50
CA GLN A 371 4.59 1.89 13.92
C GLN A 371 3.30 2.68 14.17
N VAL A 372 2.87 3.50 13.20
CA VAL A 372 1.74 4.45 13.36
C VAL A 372 0.44 3.71 13.70
N GLN A 373 0.22 2.53 13.12
CA GLN A 373 -0.98 1.75 13.38
C GLN A 373 -1.10 1.35 14.86
N GLY A 374 0.00 0.92 15.50
CA GLY A 374 0.06 0.62 16.92
C GLY A 374 -0.21 1.84 17.79
N VAL A 375 0.43 2.97 17.45
CA VAL A 375 0.24 4.25 18.16
C VAL A 375 -1.22 4.70 18.12
N VAL A 376 -1.88 4.62 16.95
CA VAL A 376 -3.29 4.98 16.81
C VAL A 376 -4.20 3.99 17.56
N ALA A 377 -3.89 2.71 17.51
CA ALA A 377 -4.59 1.66 18.25
C ALA A 377 -4.40 1.73 19.78
N GLY A 378 -3.40 2.50 20.25
CA GLY A 378 -3.09 2.67 21.67
C GLY A 378 -2.32 1.47 22.26
N GLN A 379 -1.49 0.82 21.45
CA GLN A 379 -0.66 -0.33 21.82
C GLN A 379 0.79 0.05 22.05
#